data_AF-A0A8B0JLE4-F1
#
_entry.id   AF-A0A8B0JLE4-F1
#
_cell.length_a   1.000
_cell.length_b   1.000
_cell.length_c   1.000
_cell.angle_alpha   90.00
_cell.angle_beta   90.00
_cell.angle_gamma   90.00
#
_symmetry.space_group_name_H-M   'P 1'
#
loop_
_entity.id
_entity.type
_entity.pdbx_description
1 polymer ?
#
loop_
_entity_poly.entity_id
_entity_poly.type
_entity_poly.pdbx_seq_one_letter_code
_entity_poly.pdbx_strand_id
1 'polypeptide(L)'
;MKKSILINSELFNNCLLLIFIMFMILNLSMLMTFIFMKINHPLMFILLNISLTIFMSMILYFYLQTSLFSLILFIIMIGGLMIIFLYFTSLINNEKSYLPLKLILFNFLLMIMIYLIMYLSFKDFNMTIFNLNNEFINLEKLEKNNMMFTINSLYLKNYFYFYLLTIFMLMISLFNIIKICSKKNSSLRRIN
;
A
#
# COMPACT_ATOMS: atom_id res chain seq x y z
N MET A 1 27.59 -30.48 -7.91
CA MET A 1 28.40 -29.28 -7.64
C MET A 1 28.11 -28.13 -8.61
N LYS A 2 28.25 -28.26 -9.95
CA LYS A 2 27.89 -27.15 -10.87
C LYS A 2 26.41 -26.73 -10.82
N LYS A 3 25.47 -27.69 -10.74
CA LYS A 3 24.02 -27.39 -10.56
C LYS A 3 23.70 -26.69 -9.24
N SER A 4 24.33 -27.10 -8.12
CA SER A 4 24.10 -26.46 -6.82
C SER A 4 24.71 -25.05 -6.74
N ILE A 5 25.80 -24.79 -7.47
CA ILE A 5 26.41 -23.45 -7.57
C ILE A 5 25.55 -22.54 -8.46
N LEU A 6 25.02 -23.06 -9.56
CA LEU A 6 24.08 -22.33 -10.43
C LEU A 6 22.78 -21.95 -9.69
N ILE A 7 22.20 -22.89 -8.95
CA ILE A 7 21.00 -22.63 -8.12
C ILE A 7 21.30 -21.57 -7.06
N ASN A 8 22.46 -21.61 -6.39
CA ASN A 8 22.84 -20.58 -5.43
C ASN A 8 23.08 -19.21 -6.08
N SER A 9 23.62 -19.15 -7.30
CA SER A 9 23.78 -17.88 -8.02
C SER A 9 22.45 -17.29 -8.49
N GLU A 10 21.49 -18.12 -8.90
CA GLU A 10 20.14 -17.68 -9.29
C GLU A 10 19.32 -17.21 -8.07
N LEU A 11 19.40 -17.93 -6.94
CA LEU A 11 18.78 -17.50 -5.67
C LEU A 11 19.34 -16.16 -5.18
N PHE A 12 20.65 -15.97 -5.31
CA PHE A 12 21.29 -14.71 -4.96
C PHE A 12 20.82 -13.56 -5.85
N ASN A 13 20.76 -13.77 -7.17
CA ASN A 13 20.26 -12.77 -8.11
C ASN A 13 18.79 -12.41 -7.87
N ASN A 14 17.94 -13.39 -7.57
CA ASN A 14 16.53 -13.15 -7.24
C ASN A 14 16.38 -12.36 -5.93
N CYS A 15 17.20 -12.66 -4.93
CA CYS A 15 17.20 -11.92 -3.67
C CYS A 15 17.66 -10.47 -3.88
N LEU A 16 18.67 -10.24 -4.71
CA LEU A 16 19.17 -8.91 -5.05
C LEU A 16 18.14 -8.09 -5.85
N LEU A 17 17.40 -8.73 -6.76
CA LEU A 17 16.27 -8.13 -7.47
C LEU A 17 15.15 -7.74 -6.50
N LEU A 18 14.81 -8.62 -5.53
CA LEU A 18 13.84 -8.33 -4.48
C LEU A 18 14.27 -7.13 -3.64
N ILE A 19 15.53 -7.06 -3.24
CA ILE A 19 16.09 -5.91 -2.52
C ILE A 19 16.00 -4.64 -3.35
N PHE A 20 16.32 -4.71 -4.65
CA PHE A 20 16.18 -3.58 -5.57
C PHE A 20 14.74 -3.08 -5.63
N ILE A 21 13.79 -3.99 -5.80
CA ILE A 21 12.36 -3.69 -5.81
C ILE A 21 11.94 -3.06 -4.48
N MET A 22 12.35 -3.62 -3.33
CA MET A 22 12.08 -3.07 -2.00
C MET A 22 12.61 -1.64 -1.83
N PHE A 23 13.84 -1.36 -2.28
CA PHE A 23 14.40 -0.01 -2.24
C PHE A 23 13.61 0.97 -3.11
N MET A 24 13.19 0.56 -4.31
CA MET A 24 12.38 1.40 -5.19
C MET A 24 11.02 1.75 -4.56
N ILE A 25 10.40 0.79 -3.88
CA ILE A 25 9.13 0.96 -3.17
C ILE A 25 9.27 1.96 -2.03
N LEU A 26 10.31 1.80 -1.21
CA LEU A 26 10.55 2.62 -0.02
C LEU A 26 10.84 4.08 -0.40
N ASN A 27 11.55 4.29 -1.51
CA ASN A 27 11.79 5.62 -2.05
C ASN A 27 10.52 6.28 -2.59
N LEU A 28 9.67 5.53 -3.32
CA LEU A 28 8.42 6.04 -3.86
C LEU A 28 7.44 6.43 -2.74
N SER A 29 7.36 5.63 -1.67
CA SER A 29 6.50 5.94 -0.52
C SER A 29 7.00 7.16 0.24
N MET A 30 8.31 7.28 0.49
CA MET A 30 8.88 8.42 1.22
C MET A 30 8.64 9.74 0.48
N LEU A 31 8.80 9.78 -0.84
CA LEU A 31 8.59 11.01 -1.61
C LEU A 31 7.16 11.51 -1.59
N MET A 32 6.20 10.59 -1.66
CA MET A 32 4.79 10.95 -1.59
C MET A 32 4.41 11.48 -0.21
N THR A 33 5.02 10.99 0.88
CA THR A 33 4.81 11.55 2.22
C THR A 33 5.32 13.00 2.36
N PHE A 34 6.38 13.38 1.64
CA PHE A 34 6.82 14.78 1.63
C PHE A 34 5.86 15.73 0.91
N ILE A 35 5.16 15.24 -0.12
CA ILE A 35 4.12 16.02 -0.81
C ILE A 35 2.91 16.17 0.11
N PHE A 36 2.55 15.09 0.80
CA PHE A 36 1.44 15.04 1.75
C PHE A 36 1.56 16.10 2.85
N MET A 37 2.75 16.28 3.44
CA MET A 37 2.96 17.26 4.52
C MET A 37 2.72 18.71 4.11
N LYS A 38 2.66 19.02 2.81
CA LYS A 38 2.54 20.40 2.29
C LYS A 38 1.22 20.67 1.58
N ILE A 39 0.31 19.69 1.53
CA ILE A 39 -1.03 19.90 0.99
C ILE A 39 -1.96 20.32 2.12
N ASN A 40 -2.57 21.50 1.97
CA ASN A 40 -3.51 22.03 2.95
C ASN A 40 -4.97 21.65 2.64
N HIS A 41 -5.30 21.45 1.35
CA HIS A 41 -6.67 21.20 0.95
C HIS A 41 -7.03 19.71 1.09
N PRO A 42 -8.08 19.34 1.85
CA PRO A 42 -8.41 17.95 2.16
C PRO A 42 -8.77 17.12 0.91
N LEU A 43 -9.36 17.74 -0.12
CA LEU A 43 -9.60 17.05 -1.40
C LEU A 43 -8.29 16.64 -2.10
N MET A 44 -7.28 17.51 -2.10
CA MET A 44 -5.97 17.19 -2.72
C MET A 44 -5.23 16.12 -1.92
N PHE A 45 -5.39 16.14 -0.60
CA PHE A 45 -4.89 15.10 0.29
C PHE A 45 -5.51 13.73 -0.04
N ILE A 46 -6.83 13.68 -0.23
CA ILE A 46 -7.54 12.44 -0.58
C ILE A 46 -7.10 11.92 -1.94
N LEU A 47 -7.00 12.79 -2.95
CA LEU A 47 -6.53 12.41 -4.28
C LEU A 47 -5.12 11.84 -4.25
N LEU A 48 -4.22 12.47 -3.48
CA LEU A 48 -2.85 11.99 -3.34
C LEU A 48 -2.81 10.62 -2.65
N ASN A 49 -3.60 10.41 -1.60
CA ASN A 49 -3.68 9.11 -0.92
C ASN A 49 -4.28 8.00 -1.79
N ILE A 50 -5.26 8.30 -2.64
CA ILE A 50 -5.80 7.32 -3.60
C ILE A 50 -4.73 6.90 -4.60
N SER A 51 -3.97 7.86 -5.16
CA SER A 51 -2.89 7.53 -6.09
C SER A 51 -1.82 6.65 -5.44
N LEU A 52 -1.44 6.98 -4.20
CA LEU A 52 -0.49 6.23 -3.40
C LEU A 52 -0.93 4.78 -3.17
N THR A 53 -2.18 4.55 -2.81
CA THR A 53 -2.68 3.21 -2.49
C THR A 53 -2.79 2.34 -3.73
N ILE A 54 -3.12 2.92 -4.90
CA ILE A 54 -3.07 2.22 -6.19
C ILE A 54 -1.64 1.74 -6.49
N PHE A 55 -0.64 2.62 -6.34
CA PHE A 55 0.77 2.25 -6.57
C PHE A 55 1.23 1.16 -5.60
N MET A 56 0.91 1.29 -4.30
CA MET A 56 1.28 0.29 -3.30
C MET A 56 0.60 -1.06 -3.53
N SER A 57 -0.67 -1.11 -3.97
CA SER A 57 -1.35 -2.38 -4.28
C SER A 57 -0.75 -3.07 -5.51
N MET A 58 -0.39 -2.31 -6.55
CA MET A 58 0.27 -2.86 -7.74
C MET A 58 1.65 -3.44 -7.39
N ILE A 59 2.39 -2.74 -6.55
CA ILE A 59 3.67 -3.20 -6.02
C ILE A 59 3.53 -4.50 -5.21
N LEU A 60 2.57 -4.56 -4.29
CA LEU A 60 2.32 -5.75 -3.47
C LEU A 60 1.97 -6.97 -4.31
N TYR A 61 1.26 -6.76 -5.42
CA TYR A 61 0.97 -7.81 -6.38
C TYR A 61 2.24 -8.38 -7.03
N PHE A 62 3.19 -7.52 -7.43
CA PHE A 62 4.48 -7.97 -7.97
C PHE A 62 5.35 -8.69 -6.93
N TYR A 63 5.32 -8.26 -5.66
CA TYR A 63 6.16 -8.84 -4.61
C TYR A 63 5.66 -10.20 -4.12
N LEU A 64 4.35 -10.29 -3.79
CA LEU A 64 3.79 -11.49 -3.19
C LEU A 64 3.33 -12.51 -4.24
N GLN A 65 3.28 -12.14 -5.54
CA GLN A 65 2.68 -12.91 -6.63
C GLN A 65 1.21 -13.37 -6.38
N THR A 66 0.62 -12.94 -5.27
CA THR A 66 -0.73 -13.28 -4.85
C THR A 66 -1.66 -12.10 -4.99
N SER A 67 -2.71 -12.24 -5.80
CA SER A 67 -3.67 -11.17 -6.08
C SER A 67 -4.64 -10.88 -4.94
N LEU A 68 -4.94 -11.84 -4.06
CA LEU A 68 -6.00 -11.67 -3.06
C LEU A 68 -5.64 -10.61 -2.01
N PHE A 69 -4.42 -10.63 -1.48
CA PHE A 69 -4.00 -9.64 -0.48
C PHE A 69 -3.88 -8.23 -1.04
N SER A 70 -3.35 -8.08 -2.27
CA SER A 70 -3.28 -6.78 -2.93
C SER A 70 -4.66 -6.21 -3.24
N LEU A 71 -5.62 -7.05 -3.63
CA LEU A 71 -7.01 -6.67 -3.87
C LEU A 71 -7.75 -6.28 -2.58
N ILE A 72 -7.59 -7.04 -1.48
CA ILE A 72 -8.21 -6.69 -0.18
C ILE A 72 -7.71 -5.32 0.28
N LEU A 73 -6.39 -5.06 0.18
CA LEU A 73 -5.79 -3.79 0.58
C LEU A 73 -6.30 -2.63 -0.30
N PHE A 74 -6.43 -2.86 -1.60
CA PHE A 74 -6.99 -1.89 -2.55
C PHE A 74 -8.44 -1.51 -2.19
N ILE A 75 -9.30 -2.49 -1.92
CA ILE A 75 -10.72 -2.28 -1.62
C ILE A 75 -10.90 -1.52 -0.30
N ILE A 76 -10.20 -1.93 0.76
CA ILE A 76 -10.34 -1.30 2.08
C ILE A 76 -9.89 0.18 2.02
N MET A 77 -8.78 0.45 1.33
CA MET A 77 -8.24 1.81 1.26
C MET A 77 -9.11 2.74 0.41
N ILE A 78 -9.60 2.30 -0.75
CA ILE A 78 -10.50 3.12 -1.58
C ILE A 78 -11.85 3.33 -0.88
N GLY A 79 -12.42 2.27 -0.30
CA GLY A 79 -13.70 2.36 0.41
C GLY A 79 -13.68 3.35 1.58
N GLY A 80 -12.63 3.28 2.42
CA GLY A 80 -12.48 4.20 3.55
C GLY A 80 -12.25 5.65 3.12
N LEU A 81 -11.43 5.89 2.08
CA LEU A 81 -11.13 7.23 1.59
C LEU A 81 -12.32 7.88 0.87
N MET A 82 -13.19 7.11 0.20
CA MET A 82 -14.40 7.64 -0.43
C MET A 82 -15.43 8.18 0.57
N ILE A 83 -15.58 7.54 1.73
CA ILE A 83 -16.48 8.02 2.79
C ILE A 83 -15.97 9.35 3.36
N ILE A 84 -14.66 9.45 3.57
CA ILE A 84 -14.01 10.69 4.03
C ILE A 84 -14.15 11.80 2.97
N PHE A 85 -14.05 11.46 1.69
CA PHE A 85 -14.28 12.39 0.58
C PHE A 85 -15.67 13.01 0.62
N LEU A 86 -16.72 12.18 0.71
CA LEU A 86 -18.10 12.66 0.78
C LEU A 86 -18.29 13.63 1.95
N TYR A 87 -17.73 13.31 3.12
CA TYR A 87 -17.79 14.18 4.29
C TYR A 87 -17.16 15.54 4.02
N PHE A 88 -15.91 15.59 3.57
CA PHE A 88 -15.21 16.86 3.35
C PHE A 88 -15.79 17.69 2.20
N THR A 89 -16.24 17.06 1.10
CA THR A 89 -16.90 17.81 0.01
C THR A 89 -18.19 18.49 0.45
N SER A 90 -18.88 17.94 1.46
CA SER A 90 -20.10 18.54 1.99
C SER A 90 -19.87 19.75 2.91
N LEU A 91 -18.62 19.95 3.39
CA LEU A 91 -18.28 20.93 4.42
C LEU A 91 -17.52 22.16 3.90
N ILE A 92 -16.99 22.10 2.68
CA ILE A 92 -15.99 23.07 2.20
C ILE A 92 -16.62 24.05 1.20
N ASN A 93 -16.45 25.35 1.46
CA ASN A 93 -16.61 26.39 0.44
C ASN A 93 -15.50 26.22 -0.62
N ASN A 94 -15.82 26.34 -1.91
CA ASN A 94 -14.93 26.12 -3.07
C ASN A 94 -13.67 27.03 -3.12
N GLU A 95 -12.77 26.91 -2.14
CA GLU A 95 -11.49 27.61 -2.13
C GLU A 95 -10.53 26.97 -3.13
N LYS A 96 -9.83 27.80 -3.89
CA LYS A 96 -8.86 27.35 -4.90
C LYS A 96 -7.71 26.64 -4.18
N SER A 97 -7.46 25.38 -4.55
CA SER A 97 -6.33 24.62 -4.01
C SER A 97 -5.04 24.97 -4.75
N TYR A 98 -3.99 25.33 -4.01
CA TYR A 98 -2.66 25.55 -4.56
C TYR A 98 -1.82 24.28 -4.42
N LEU A 99 -1.41 23.71 -5.55
CA LEU A 99 -0.46 22.61 -5.58
C LEU A 99 0.98 23.14 -5.45
N PRO A 100 1.81 22.56 -4.57
CA PRO A 100 3.20 22.99 -4.41
C PRO A 100 4.08 22.45 -5.56
N LEU A 101 3.93 23.01 -6.76
CA LEU A 101 4.63 22.58 -7.99
C LEU A 101 6.15 22.49 -7.82
N LYS A 102 6.77 23.41 -7.07
CA LYS A 102 8.22 23.41 -6.80
C LYS A 102 8.67 22.13 -6.07
N LEU A 103 7.85 21.63 -5.15
CA LEU A 103 8.15 20.41 -4.40
C LEU A 103 7.94 19.16 -5.22
N ILE A 104 6.90 19.15 -6.05
CA ILE A 104 6.66 18.07 -7.00
C ILE A 104 7.88 17.94 -7.93
N LEU A 105 8.37 19.06 -8.47
CA LEU A 105 9.52 19.08 -9.37
C LEU A 105 10.81 18.63 -8.68
N PHE A 106 11.04 19.07 -7.43
CA PHE A 106 12.18 18.63 -6.63
C PHE A 106 12.14 17.12 -6.37
N ASN A 107 10.97 16.58 -6.02
CA ASN A 107 10.79 15.15 -5.81
C ASN A 107 11.02 14.33 -7.08
N PHE A 108 10.59 14.83 -8.24
CA PHE A 108 10.88 14.18 -9.52
C PHE A 108 12.38 14.13 -9.83
N LEU A 109 13.11 15.23 -9.59
CA LEU A 109 14.56 15.26 -9.78
C LEU A 109 15.28 14.28 -8.84
N LEU A 110 14.86 14.20 -7.58
CA LEU A 110 15.39 13.23 -6.63
C LEU A 110 15.18 11.79 -7.11
N MET A 111 14.01 11.46 -7.67
CA MET A 111 13.77 10.12 -8.21
C MET A 111 14.69 9.76 -9.36
N ILE A 112 14.91 10.70 -10.28
CA ILE A 112 15.80 10.47 -11.41
C ILE A 112 17.22 10.21 -10.92
N MET A 113 17.70 10.98 -9.93
CA MET A 113 19.03 10.78 -9.35
C MET A 113 19.16 9.41 -8.68
N ILE A 114 18.17 9.00 -7.87
CA ILE A 114 18.17 7.69 -7.21
C ILE A 114 18.15 6.57 -8.26
N TYR A 115 17.32 6.71 -9.30
CA TYR A 115 17.25 5.73 -10.37
C TYR A 115 18.59 5.60 -11.11
N LEU A 116 19.28 6.71 -11.39
CA LEU A 116 20.58 6.69 -12.05
C LEU A 116 21.65 5.99 -11.19
N ILE A 117 21.69 6.28 -9.89
CA ILE A 117 22.61 5.62 -8.95
C ILE A 117 22.36 4.11 -8.94
N MET A 118 21.08 3.72 -8.91
CA MET A 118 20.65 2.33 -8.89
C MET A 118 20.92 1.62 -10.24
N TYR A 119 20.74 2.30 -11.36
CA TYR A 119 21.05 1.76 -12.68
C TYR A 119 22.55 1.48 -12.82
N LEU A 120 23.40 2.38 -12.30
CA LEU A 120 24.84 2.23 -12.33
C LEU A 120 25.32 1.07 -11.44
N SER A 121 24.72 0.87 -10.27
CA SER A 121 25.12 -0.21 -9.35
C SER A 121 24.69 -1.60 -9.79
N PHE A 122 23.63 -1.72 -10.60
CA PHE A 122 23.09 -3.00 -11.08
C PHE A 122 23.44 -3.34 -12.54
N LYS A 123 24.20 -2.48 -13.23
CA LYS A 123 24.54 -2.67 -14.66
C LYS A 123 25.25 -4.01 -14.94
N ASP A 124 25.97 -4.54 -13.96
CA ASP A 124 26.72 -5.80 -14.08
C ASP A 124 25.86 -7.05 -13.74
N PHE A 125 24.67 -6.87 -13.14
CA PHE A 125 23.70 -7.95 -12.94
C PHE A 125 22.90 -8.15 -14.22
N ASN A 126 23.52 -8.83 -15.19
CA ASN A 126 22.90 -9.19 -16.45
C ASN A 126 21.55 -9.89 -16.25
N MET A 127 20.50 -9.27 -16.79
CA MET A 127 19.35 -9.81 -17.54
C MET A 127 19.19 -11.35 -17.62
N THR A 128 19.14 -12.05 -16.48
CA THR A 128 18.65 -13.43 -16.39
C THR A 128 17.19 -13.49 -15.92
N ILE A 129 16.50 -12.35 -15.89
CA ILE A 129 15.13 -12.23 -15.39
C ILE A 129 14.12 -12.78 -16.42
N PHE A 130 14.42 -12.70 -17.72
CA PHE A 130 13.47 -13.11 -18.78
C PHE A 130 13.40 -14.62 -19.04
N ASN A 131 14.35 -15.42 -18.53
CA ASN A 131 14.38 -16.88 -18.74
C ASN A 131 13.79 -17.71 -17.59
N LEU A 132 13.39 -17.07 -16.49
CA LEU A 132 12.84 -17.75 -15.31
C LEU A 132 11.35 -18.13 -15.44
N ASN A 133 10.70 -17.77 -16.54
CA ASN A 133 9.25 -17.98 -16.74
C ASN A 133 8.80 -19.44 -16.57
N ASN A 134 9.66 -20.43 -16.82
CA ASN A 134 9.27 -21.84 -16.72
C ASN A 134 9.35 -22.42 -15.29
N GLU A 135 10.18 -21.86 -14.41
CA GLU A 135 10.26 -22.30 -13.01
C GLU A 135 9.23 -21.56 -12.13
N PHE A 136 8.91 -20.31 -12.46
CA PHE A 136 7.85 -19.54 -11.80
C PHE A 136 6.47 -20.21 -11.90
N ILE A 137 6.13 -20.85 -13.03
CA ILE A 137 4.83 -21.53 -13.23
C ILE A 137 4.64 -22.72 -12.27
N ASN A 138 5.72 -23.38 -11.83
CA ASN A 138 5.65 -24.47 -10.85
C ASN A 138 5.58 -23.94 -9.41
N LEU A 139 6.22 -22.79 -9.12
CA LEU A 139 6.05 -22.07 -7.84
C LEU A 139 4.61 -21.58 -7.67
N GLU A 140 3.97 -21.05 -8.73
CA GLU A 140 2.57 -20.61 -8.69
C GLU A 140 1.58 -21.71 -8.26
N LYS A 141 1.84 -22.97 -8.62
CA LYS A 141 1.00 -24.11 -8.21
C LYS A 141 1.19 -24.48 -6.74
N LEU A 142 2.41 -24.39 -6.22
CA LEU A 142 2.70 -24.61 -4.80
C LEU A 142 2.15 -23.46 -3.94
N GLU A 143 2.23 -22.23 -4.44
CA GLU A 143 1.74 -21.04 -3.75
C GLU A 143 0.22 -20.93 -3.69
N LYS A 144 -0.51 -21.38 -4.73
CA LYS A 144 -1.98 -21.48 -4.68
C LYS A 144 -2.47 -22.37 -3.53
N ASN A 145 -1.75 -23.46 -3.23
CA ASN A 145 -2.05 -24.29 -2.06
C ASN A 145 -1.69 -23.60 -0.75
N ASN A 146 -0.57 -22.86 -0.70
CA ASN A 146 -0.19 -22.09 0.48
C ASN A 146 -1.18 -20.96 0.79
N MET A 147 -1.79 -20.33 -0.22
CA MET A 147 -2.77 -19.25 -0.02
C MET A 147 -4.01 -19.70 0.74
N MET A 148 -4.64 -20.79 0.33
CA MET A 148 -5.78 -21.36 1.08
C MET A 148 -5.36 -21.83 2.48
N PHE A 149 -4.14 -22.35 2.62
CA PHE A 149 -3.59 -22.69 3.93
C PHE A 149 -3.38 -21.46 4.83
N THR A 150 -2.88 -20.34 4.31
CA THR A 150 -2.65 -19.12 5.10
C THR A 150 -3.95 -18.50 5.58
N ILE A 151 -4.98 -18.41 4.72
CA ILE A 151 -6.29 -17.88 5.11
C ILE A 151 -6.95 -18.81 6.13
N ASN A 152 -6.93 -20.12 5.90
CA ASN A 152 -7.45 -21.07 6.88
C ASN A 152 -6.65 -21.05 8.19
N SER A 153 -5.34 -20.76 8.15
CA SER A 153 -4.51 -20.67 9.35
C SER A 153 -4.94 -19.53 10.27
N LEU A 154 -5.48 -18.43 9.75
CA LEU A 154 -6.03 -17.34 10.57
C LEU A 154 -7.23 -17.80 11.42
N TYR A 155 -7.99 -18.78 10.93
CA TYR A 155 -9.11 -19.39 11.65
C TYR A 155 -8.69 -20.61 12.49
N LEU A 156 -7.44 -21.03 12.43
CA LEU A 156 -6.91 -22.10 13.28
C LEU A 156 -6.70 -21.62 14.72
N LYS A 157 -6.66 -22.59 15.62
CA LYS A 157 -6.62 -22.43 17.09
C LYS A 157 -5.52 -21.46 17.58
N ASN A 158 -4.41 -21.32 16.85
CA ASN A 158 -3.29 -20.45 17.24
C ASN A 158 -3.62 -18.95 17.11
N TYR A 159 -4.48 -18.55 16.17
CA TYR A 159 -4.83 -17.14 15.94
C TYR A 159 -6.24 -16.78 16.42
N PHE A 160 -6.95 -17.73 17.03
CA PHE A 160 -8.32 -17.55 17.52
C PHE A 160 -8.48 -16.35 18.46
N TYR A 161 -7.51 -16.12 19.37
CA TYR A 161 -7.53 -14.97 20.27
C TYR A 161 -7.40 -13.63 19.52
N PHE A 162 -6.53 -13.55 18.52
CA PHE A 162 -6.41 -12.36 17.67
C PHE A 162 -7.71 -12.10 16.89
N TYR A 163 -8.30 -13.16 16.32
CA TYR A 163 -9.59 -13.06 15.64
C TYR A 163 -10.69 -12.53 16.57
N LEU A 164 -10.84 -13.10 17.78
CA LEU A 164 -11.79 -12.62 18.78
C LEU A 164 -11.56 -11.15 19.15
N LEU A 165 -10.30 -10.74 19.35
CA LEU A 165 -9.95 -9.36 19.64
C LEU A 165 -10.42 -8.41 18.53
N THR A 166 -10.23 -8.76 17.25
CA THR A 166 -10.69 -7.91 16.13
C THR A 166 -12.22 -7.73 16.11
N ILE A 167 -12.99 -8.79 16.42
CA ILE A 167 -14.45 -8.71 16.51
C ILE A 167 -14.87 -7.77 17.66
N PHE A 168 -14.26 -7.92 18.84
CA PHE A 168 -14.57 -7.05 19.97
C PHE A 168 -14.23 -5.58 19.67
N MET A 169 -13.11 -5.30 19.00
CA MET A 169 -12.75 -3.94 18.58
C MET A 169 -13.77 -3.33 17.62
N LEU A 170 -14.24 -4.10 16.63
CA LEU A 170 -15.30 -3.66 15.71
C LEU A 170 -16.61 -3.38 16.47
N MET A 171 -17.00 -4.26 17.40
CA MET A 171 -18.21 -4.08 18.21
C MET A 171 -18.14 -2.81 19.09
N ILE A 172 -17.01 -2.59 19.77
CA ILE A 172 -16.79 -1.40 20.60
C ILE A 172 -16.84 -0.13 19.73
N SER A 173 -16.26 -0.17 18.52
CA SER A 173 -16.29 0.96 17.60
C SER A 173 -17.72 1.35 17.19
N LEU A 174 -18.57 0.37 16.89
CA LEU A 174 -19.98 0.60 16.56
C LEU A 174 -20.75 1.20 17.75
N PHE A 175 -20.53 0.67 18.97
CA PHE A 175 -21.16 1.22 20.17
C PHE A 175 -20.75 2.67 20.42
N ASN A 176 -19.47 2.99 20.22
CA ASN A 176 -18.97 4.36 20.35
C ASN A 176 -19.57 5.30 19.29
N ILE A 177 -19.69 4.85 18.04
CA ILE A 177 -20.34 5.63 16.97
C ILE A 177 -21.80 5.94 17.34
N ILE A 178 -22.58 4.95 17.81
CA ILE A 178 -23.96 5.15 18.24
C ILE A 178 -24.04 6.16 19.39
N LYS A 179 -23.14 6.07 20.37
CA LYS A 179 -23.09 6.99 21.51
C LYS A 179 -22.74 8.43 21.09
N ILE A 180 -21.85 8.61 20.12
CA ILE A 180 -21.49 9.93 19.59
C ILE A 180 -22.66 10.51 18.79
N CYS A 181 -23.27 9.73 17.89
CA CYS A 181 -24.38 10.19 17.06
C CYS A 181 -25.67 10.48 17.85
N SER A 182 -25.92 9.77 18.95
CA SER A 182 -27.12 9.96 19.78
C SER A 182 -27.03 11.13 20.76
N LYS A 183 -25.86 11.78 20.89
CA LYS A 183 -25.68 12.95 21.75
C LYS A 183 -26.43 14.13 21.13
N LYS A 184 -27.68 14.34 21.57
CA LYS A 184 -28.54 15.44 21.10
C LYS A 184 -27.84 16.78 21.32
N ASN A 185 -27.68 17.55 20.25
CA ASN A 185 -27.44 18.98 20.35
C ASN A 185 -28.60 19.58 21.14
N SER A 186 -28.30 20.23 22.27
CA SER A 186 -29.22 21.19 22.86
C SER A 186 -29.63 22.20 21.78
N SER A 187 -30.82 22.80 21.93
CA SER A 187 -31.50 23.53 20.85
C SER A 187 -30.57 24.43 20.04
N LEU A 188 -30.47 24.17 18.73
CA LEU A 188 -29.81 24.99 17.71
C LEU A 188 -30.54 26.34 17.48
N ARG A 189 -31.37 26.78 18.41
CA ARG A 189 -32.02 28.08 18.33
C ARG A 189 -30.97 29.12 18.67
N ARG A 190 -30.62 29.99 17.71
CA ARG A 190 -30.00 31.28 18.02
C ARG A 190 -30.90 31.94 19.05
N ILE A 191 -30.43 32.01 20.28
CA ILE A 191 -30.97 32.93 21.28
C ILE A 191 -30.49 34.30 20.79
N ASN A 192 -31.45 35.11 20.37
CA ASN A 192 -31.24 36.49 19.90
C ASN A 192 -30.44 37.31 20.92
#